data_AF-A0A0S8EHW5-F1
#
_entry.id   AF-A0A0S8EHW5-F1
#
_cell.length_a   1.000
_cell.length_b   1.000
_cell.length_c   1.000
_cell.angle_alpha   90.00
_cell.angle_beta   90.00
_cell.angle_gamma   90.00
#
_symmetry.space_group_name_H-M   'P 1'
#
loop_
_entity.id
_entity.type
_entity.pdbx_description
1 polymer ?
#
loop_
_entity_poly.entity_id
_entity_poly.type
_entity_poly.pdbx_seq_one_letter_code
_entity_poly.pdbx_strand_id
1 'polypeptide(L)'
;MRPFSLAVLAAAALGVSAAGAAAPAKEDISPLDEYEPCGSGLIKVVDGGTLDFPPEWLHAGSTSAVVIWRTPRRATSRIEYGPTQACEHKTSTTRPGRVLGLPFFTQFHRITGLEPGKTYHYRLVSIGTDGNEDKGTVRTFSTKPYEKAVRVPDDVKGPPYVLNQDGAVYVVTRDLVAPLAGFEITASDVTLDFDGHTLTYNDEPYEGPKEWSERAYKRNDFGIKCSGKGRVTIRNGCIVQGKGSSAGTQVGIGCNPVYSRGAPVTMEGMELIWHGADISGAFFHWAGDNQVHYCVFDDRGTVVTNRHQAISTIDGNGWTDCHWNLVRRTRQQGLMNVVQAEENEIYIDSCATNSFGIRPSNRAGKRVQVAVNRIFGIGEHPVGIAMFGVYPQCASVAGNQVEVKCTRSGTEYGYTGSACFRTTWGADNLHVECNTFTAYADMYDAKVAKARCVWVGLPHFTPKGGTKEIRNAQGVFANNIIRTIGRNGAKAGGICVVCLNESPNLIFVRNSVFSTWANVLLGDEYGHAGGYAKFVGNTFWREGNDPNYRTILQQRGRIPATGVFFGNQFMTEDVSYWPLRTSGRITLREGGEIVFQMLLSIFVQDANGQSLGDARIVVSDSR
;
A
#
# COMPACT_ATOMS: atom_id res chain seq x y z
N MET A 1 -60.20 -34.12 20.21
CA MET A 1 -60.86 -34.63 18.99
C MET A 1 -59.78 -34.91 17.96
N ARG A 2 -59.89 -36.05 17.26
CA ARG A 2 -58.95 -36.56 16.25
C ARG A 2 -58.99 -35.71 14.95
N PRO A 3 -58.35 -36.14 13.83
CA PRO A 3 -57.00 -35.82 13.35
C PRO A 3 -57.08 -35.22 11.93
N PHE A 4 -55.98 -35.11 11.17
CA PHE A 4 -55.95 -35.52 9.75
C PHE A 4 -54.51 -35.62 9.24
N SER A 5 -54.26 -36.67 8.45
CA SER A 5 -52.99 -37.04 7.82
C SER A 5 -53.07 -36.94 6.28
N LEU A 6 -51.89 -37.21 5.66
CA LEU A 6 -51.61 -37.71 4.29
C LEU A 6 -51.54 -36.66 3.15
N ALA A 7 -50.71 -36.77 2.10
CA ALA A 7 -49.73 -37.74 1.57
C ALA A 7 -48.75 -36.98 0.64
N VAL A 8 -47.42 -37.23 0.59
CA VAL A 8 -46.64 -38.14 -0.29
C VAL A 8 -47.04 -38.24 -1.78
N LEU A 9 -46.12 -37.82 -2.66
CA LEU A 9 -45.75 -38.39 -3.99
C LEU A 9 -44.27 -38.02 -4.21
N ALA A 10 -43.26 -38.90 -4.12
CA ALA A 10 -42.76 -39.88 -5.12
C ALA A 10 -42.47 -39.27 -6.51
N ALA A 11 -41.37 -39.49 -7.24
CA ALA A 11 -40.07 -40.14 -7.07
C ALA A 11 -39.25 -39.81 -8.34
N ALA A 12 -37.91 -39.79 -8.29
CA ALA A 12 -37.04 -40.25 -9.38
C ALA A 12 -35.60 -40.36 -8.90
N ALA A 13 -34.99 -41.51 -9.15
CA ALA A 13 -33.62 -41.84 -8.81
C ALA A 13 -32.75 -41.91 -10.07
N LEU A 14 -31.43 -41.89 -9.80
CA LEU A 14 -30.29 -42.40 -10.58
C LEU A 14 -29.58 -41.45 -11.55
N GLY A 15 -28.25 -41.40 -11.35
CA GLY A 15 -27.30 -40.85 -12.31
C GLY A 15 -25.92 -40.62 -11.70
N VAL A 16 -25.20 -41.69 -11.33
CA VAL A 16 -23.75 -41.62 -11.10
C VAL A 16 -23.07 -41.71 -12.47
N SER A 17 -22.19 -40.77 -12.79
CA SER A 17 -21.11 -41.01 -13.75
C SER A 17 -19.82 -40.31 -13.27
N ALA A 18 -18.70 -40.99 -13.52
CA ALA A 18 -17.37 -40.61 -13.09
C ALA A 18 -16.58 -39.95 -14.23
N ALA A 19 -15.66 -39.08 -13.82
CA ALA A 19 -14.39 -38.71 -14.45
C ALA A 19 -14.42 -38.08 -15.86
N GLY A 20 -14.18 -36.77 -15.88
CA GLY A 20 -13.54 -36.06 -16.98
C GLY A 20 -12.59 -35.02 -16.39
N ALA A 21 -11.29 -35.15 -16.65
CA ALA A 21 -10.28 -34.20 -16.21
C ALA A 21 -10.51 -32.84 -16.88
N ALA A 22 -10.85 -31.82 -16.09
CA ALA A 22 -11.03 -30.45 -16.55
C ALA A 22 -9.89 -29.58 -16.02
N ALA A 23 -9.33 -28.77 -16.93
CA ALA A 23 -8.30 -27.76 -16.67
C ALA A 23 -8.70 -26.82 -15.51
N PRO A 24 -7.73 -26.23 -14.78
CA PRO A 24 -8.03 -25.34 -13.66
C PRO A 24 -8.92 -24.18 -14.12
N ALA A 25 -10.09 -24.07 -13.49
CA ALA A 25 -11.05 -23.01 -13.74
C ALA A 25 -10.39 -21.65 -13.50
N LYS A 26 -10.59 -20.71 -14.43
CA LYS A 26 -10.37 -19.28 -14.17
C LYS A 26 -11.33 -18.89 -13.04
N GLU A 27 -10.79 -18.59 -11.87
CA GLU A 27 -11.57 -18.15 -10.72
C GLU A 27 -12.28 -16.82 -11.02
N ASP A 28 -13.58 -16.80 -10.77
CA ASP A 28 -14.42 -15.61 -10.77
C ASP A 28 -14.14 -14.83 -9.47
N ILE A 29 -13.53 -13.66 -9.62
CA ILE A 29 -13.07 -12.79 -8.52
C ILE A 29 -14.08 -11.66 -8.26
N SER A 30 -15.34 -11.80 -8.68
CA SER A 30 -16.41 -10.81 -8.47
C SER A 30 -16.87 -10.78 -7.01
N PRO A 31 -16.20 -9.97 -6.17
CA PRO A 31 -16.85 -8.75 -5.68
C PRO A 31 -15.79 -7.63 -5.50
N LEU A 32 -15.26 -7.10 -6.61
CA LEU A 32 -14.17 -6.10 -6.61
C LEU A 32 -14.62 -4.67 -6.94
N ASP A 33 -15.90 -4.46 -7.28
CA ASP A 33 -16.38 -3.21 -7.89
C ASP A 33 -17.42 -2.43 -7.06
N GLU A 34 -17.89 -2.93 -5.91
CA GLU A 34 -18.98 -2.30 -5.13
C GLU A 34 -18.54 -1.71 -3.77
N TYR A 35 -17.42 -0.98 -3.72
CA TYR A 35 -17.10 -0.19 -2.53
C TYR A 35 -16.59 1.20 -2.87
N GLU A 36 -17.46 2.20 -2.72
CA GLU A 36 -17.03 3.61 -2.74
C GLU A 36 -16.36 3.97 -1.41
N PRO A 37 -15.08 4.38 -1.41
CA PRO A 37 -14.46 4.90 -0.21
C PRO A 37 -15.10 6.23 0.19
N CYS A 38 -15.31 6.42 1.49
CA CYS A 38 -15.70 7.71 2.05
C CYS A 38 -14.58 8.73 1.78
N GLY A 39 -14.82 9.64 0.84
CA GLY A 39 -13.95 10.79 0.57
C GLY A 39 -13.23 10.77 -0.77
N SER A 40 -13.96 11.02 -1.86
CA SER A 40 -13.41 11.75 -3.00
C SER A 40 -14.56 12.35 -3.80
N GLY A 41 -14.70 13.68 -3.81
CA GLY A 41 -15.65 14.40 -4.65
C GLY A 41 -15.25 14.41 -6.13
N LEU A 42 -15.02 13.24 -6.72
CA LEU A 42 -14.38 13.08 -8.04
C LEU A 42 -15.35 12.80 -9.20
N ILE A 43 -16.67 12.86 -8.98
CA ILE A 43 -17.65 12.69 -10.06
C ILE A 43 -18.62 13.86 -10.03
N LYS A 44 -18.55 14.73 -11.03
CA LYS A 44 -19.70 15.55 -11.42
C LYS A 44 -20.35 14.87 -12.61
N VAL A 45 -21.55 14.33 -12.40
CA VAL A 45 -22.45 14.02 -13.51
C VAL A 45 -22.82 15.36 -14.11
N VAL A 46 -22.37 15.62 -15.34
CA VAL A 46 -22.80 16.79 -16.10
C VAL A 46 -24.07 16.42 -16.86
N ASP A 47 -24.95 17.39 -17.09
CA ASP A 47 -26.19 17.21 -17.85
C ASP A 47 -25.95 16.39 -19.13
N GLY A 48 -26.77 15.35 -19.33
CA GLY A 48 -26.64 14.43 -20.46
C GLY A 48 -25.86 13.14 -20.18
N GLY A 49 -25.48 12.85 -18.93
CA GLY A 49 -24.92 11.54 -18.53
C GLY A 49 -23.44 11.34 -18.86
N THR A 50 -22.72 12.41 -19.21
CA THR A 50 -21.27 12.35 -19.44
C THR A 50 -20.53 12.51 -18.10
N LEU A 51 -19.65 11.56 -17.78
CA LEU A 51 -18.75 11.64 -16.64
C LEU A 51 -17.61 12.63 -16.96
N ASP A 52 -17.46 13.70 -16.18
CA ASP A 52 -16.29 14.57 -16.24
C ASP A 52 -15.27 14.16 -15.17
N PHE A 53 -14.20 13.49 -15.60
CA PHE A 53 -13.00 13.26 -14.81
C PHE A 53 -11.87 14.12 -15.40
N PRO A 54 -11.56 15.30 -14.82
CA PRO A 54 -10.46 16.13 -15.29
C PRO A 54 -9.11 15.42 -15.09
N PRO A 55 -8.04 15.84 -15.81
CA PRO A 55 -6.70 15.39 -15.46
C PRO A 55 -6.36 15.85 -14.03
N GLU A 56 -5.76 14.97 -13.25
CA GLU A 56 -5.14 15.32 -11.97
C GLU A 56 -3.84 16.08 -12.22
N TRP A 57 -3.12 15.71 -13.30
CA TRP A 57 -1.89 16.36 -13.71
C TRP A 57 -1.67 16.27 -15.22
N LEU A 58 -1.11 17.33 -15.79
CA LEU A 58 -0.70 17.40 -17.19
C LEU A 58 0.61 18.18 -17.30
N HIS A 59 1.58 17.60 -18.00
CA HIS A 59 2.80 18.29 -18.44
C HIS A 59 2.93 18.17 -19.94
N ALA A 60 3.18 19.28 -20.62
CA ALA A 60 3.45 19.31 -22.06
C ALA A 60 4.90 19.75 -22.29
N GLY A 61 5.66 18.87 -22.93
CA GLY A 61 6.99 19.15 -23.45
C GLY A 61 6.95 19.82 -24.83
N SER A 62 8.03 19.69 -25.59
CA SER A 62 8.14 20.25 -26.95
C SER A 62 7.52 19.32 -27.98
N THR A 63 7.68 18.01 -27.81
CA THR A 63 7.18 16.98 -28.73
C THR A 63 6.35 15.92 -28.02
N SER A 64 6.01 16.15 -26.75
CA SER A 64 5.32 15.19 -25.91
C SER A 64 4.35 15.85 -24.93
N ALA A 65 3.47 15.03 -24.35
CA ALA A 65 2.71 15.38 -23.17
C ALA A 65 2.48 14.15 -22.28
N VAL A 66 2.50 14.33 -20.97
CA VAL A 66 2.11 13.31 -19.99
C VAL A 66 0.84 13.78 -19.30
N VAL A 67 -0.10 12.85 -19.16
CA VAL A 67 -1.39 13.11 -18.53
C VAL A 67 -1.71 11.98 -17.56
N ILE A 68 -2.13 12.36 -16.36
CA ILE A 68 -2.52 11.44 -15.29
C ILE A 68 -3.89 11.81 -14.77
N TRP A 69 -4.70 10.79 -14.50
CA TRP A 69 -5.99 10.95 -13.84
C TRP A 69 -6.35 9.71 -13.03
N ARG A 70 -7.39 9.81 -12.21
CA ARG A 70 -7.94 8.68 -11.46
C ARG A 70 -9.33 8.32 -11.97
N THR A 71 -9.62 7.03 -11.90
CA THR A 71 -10.97 6.50 -12.10
C THR A 71 -11.54 6.00 -10.76
N PRO A 72 -12.86 6.11 -10.55
CA PRO A 72 -13.50 5.62 -9.32
C PRO A 72 -13.50 4.09 -9.24
N ARG A 73 -13.54 3.42 -10.39
CA ARG A 73 -13.42 1.96 -10.54
C ARG A 73 -12.15 1.62 -11.31
N ARG A 74 -11.69 0.38 -11.20
CA ARG A 74 -10.56 -0.12 -12.00
C ARG A 74 -10.91 -0.01 -13.48
N ALA A 75 -9.99 0.54 -14.27
CA ALA A 75 -10.22 0.71 -15.69
C ALA A 75 -8.92 0.53 -16.47
N THR A 76 -9.05 0.01 -17.69
CA THR A 76 -8.04 0.29 -18.72
C THR A 76 -8.37 1.65 -19.34
N SER A 77 -7.42 2.27 -20.01
CA SER A 77 -7.59 3.64 -20.49
C SER A 77 -6.81 3.92 -21.74
N ARG A 78 -7.25 4.94 -22.47
CA ARG A 78 -6.51 5.58 -23.56
C ARG A 78 -6.77 7.07 -23.56
N ILE A 79 -5.92 7.83 -24.24
CA ILE A 79 -6.18 9.22 -24.58
C ILE A 79 -6.46 9.28 -26.06
N GLU A 80 -7.55 9.94 -26.42
CA GLU A 80 -7.81 10.36 -27.80
C GLU A 80 -7.38 11.82 -27.92
N TYR A 81 -6.62 12.17 -28.96
CA TYR A 81 -6.01 13.49 -29.13
C TYR A 81 -5.84 13.88 -30.60
N GLY A 82 -5.67 15.17 -30.89
CA GLY A 82 -5.39 15.65 -32.24
C GLY A 82 -5.42 17.17 -32.36
N PRO A 83 -5.15 17.73 -33.55
CA PRO A 83 -5.12 19.17 -33.75
C PRO A 83 -6.52 19.81 -33.71
N THR A 84 -7.59 19.02 -33.80
CA THR A 84 -8.98 19.50 -33.74
C THR A 84 -9.78 18.81 -32.64
N GLN A 85 -10.96 19.34 -32.31
CA GLN A 85 -11.88 18.74 -31.33
C GLN A 85 -12.30 17.29 -31.67
N ALA A 86 -12.07 16.82 -32.91
CA ALA A 86 -12.37 15.45 -33.31
C ALA A 86 -11.47 14.40 -32.65
N CYS A 87 -10.28 14.78 -32.14
CA CYS A 87 -9.33 13.90 -31.47
C CYS A 87 -9.00 12.64 -32.30
N GLU A 88 -8.37 12.86 -33.46
CA GLU A 88 -8.19 11.91 -34.56
C GLU A 88 -7.19 10.77 -34.26
N HIS A 89 -6.35 10.94 -33.26
CA HIS A 89 -5.34 9.98 -32.82
C HIS A 89 -5.69 9.40 -31.45
N LYS A 90 -5.04 8.28 -31.10
CA LYS A 90 -5.17 7.68 -29.78
C LYS A 90 -3.88 7.04 -29.30
N THR A 91 -3.63 7.11 -27.99
CA THR A 91 -2.61 6.28 -27.34
C THR A 91 -3.04 4.82 -27.33
N SER A 92 -2.10 3.92 -27.05
CA SER A 92 -2.43 2.51 -26.82
C SER A 92 -3.28 2.36 -25.56
N THR A 93 -4.25 1.46 -25.61
CA THR A 93 -5.04 1.12 -24.42
C THR A 93 -4.13 0.46 -23.38
N THR A 94 -4.17 0.94 -22.14
CA THR A 94 -3.41 0.36 -21.03
C THR A 94 -3.82 -1.09 -20.81
N ARG A 95 -2.88 -1.89 -20.29
CA ARG A 95 -3.11 -3.30 -20.00
C ARG A 95 -3.32 -3.51 -18.50
N PRO A 96 -4.08 -4.54 -18.11
CA PRO A 96 -4.13 -4.97 -16.72
C PRO A 96 -2.74 -5.20 -16.12
N GLY A 97 -2.60 -4.92 -14.82
CA GLY A 97 -1.39 -5.14 -14.07
C GLY A 97 -1.07 -6.61 -13.90
N ARG A 98 0.22 -6.95 -13.85
CA ARG A 98 0.69 -8.35 -13.76
C ARG A 98 0.47 -8.99 -12.38
N VAL A 99 0.29 -8.19 -11.34
CA VAL A 99 0.21 -8.69 -9.96
C VAL A 99 -1.14 -9.34 -9.69
N LEU A 100 -2.23 -8.61 -9.96
CA LEU A 100 -3.60 -9.12 -9.75
C LEU A 100 -4.29 -9.55 -11.05
N GLY A 101 -3.70 -9.30 -12.22
CA GLY A 101 -4.39 -9.46 -13.50
C GLY A 101 -5.50 -8.42 -13.75
N LEU A 102 -5.55 -7.36 -12.95
CA LEU A 102 -6.60 -6.34 -12.97
C LEU A 102 -6.06 -4.98 -13.42
N PRO A 103 -6.89 -4.12 -14.04
CA PRO A 103 -6.52 -2.73 -14.32
C PRO A 103 -6.32 -1.90 -13.05
N PHE A 104 -5.77 -0.70 -13.27
CA PHE A 104 -5.42 0.27 -12.22
C PHE A 104 -6.55 1.27 -12.01
N PHE A 105 -6.52 2.01 -10.90
CA PHE A 105 -7.36 3.20 -10.71
C PHE A 105 -6.67 4.44 -11.27
N THR A 106 -5.35 4.51 -11.11
CA THR A 106 -4.50 5.58 -11.62
C THR A 106 -4.15 5.30 -13.06
N GLN A 107 -4.50 6.23 -13.94
CA GLN A 107 -4.25 6.14 -15.36
C GLN A 107 -3.09 7.06 -15.72
N PHE A 108 -2.13 6.54 -16.48
CA PHE A 108 -0.93 7.26 -16.90
C PHE A 108 -0.78 7.09 -18.40
N HIS A 109 -0.70 8.21 -19.13
CA HIS A 109 -0.48 8.20 -20.57
C HIS A 109 0.57 9.22 -20.96
N ARG A 110 1.34 8.85 -21.98
CA ARG A 110 2.26 9.73 -22.66
C ARG A 110 1.89 9.80 -24.13
N ILE A 111 1.79 11.02 -24.62
CA ILE A 111 1.59 11.35 -26.02
C ILE A 111 2.95 11.78 -26.56
N THR A 112 3.37 11.24 -27.70
CA THR A 112 4.67 11.54 -28.33
C THR A 112 4.48 11.90 -29.80
N GLY A 113 5.52 12.46 -30.42
CA GLY A 113 5.48 12.84 -31.84
C GLY A 113 4.62 14.08 -32.10
N LEU A 114 4.44 14.93 -31.09
CA LEU A 114 3.74 16.21 -31.23
C LEU A 114 4.66 17.25 -31.89
N GLU A 115 4.04 18.24 -32.54
CA GLU A 115 4.75 19.37 -33.11
C GLU A 115 4.99 20.45 -32.03
N PRO A 116 6.19 21.07 -31.97
CA PRO A 116 6.47 22.17 -31.06
C PRO A 116 5.61 23.41 -31.29
N GLY A 117 5.18 24.06 -30.19
CA GLY A 117 4.41 25.31 -30.24
C GLY A 117 2.99 25.16 -30.79
N LYS A 118 2.43 23.95 -30.78
CA LYS A 118 1.07 23.67 -31.28
C LYS A 118 0.11 23.40 -30.13
N THR A 119 -1.16 23.71 -30.38
CA THR A 119 -2.26 23.36 -29.48
C THR A 119 -2.92 22.06 -29.97
N TYR A 120 -3.15 21.15 -29.04
CA TYR A 120 -3.84 19.89 -29.26
C TYR A 120 -5.10 19.84 -28.42
N HIS A 121 -6.13 19.20 -28.97
CA HIS A 121 -7.32 18.78 -28.26
C HIS A 121 -7.14 17.33 -27.80
N TYR A 122 -7.69 16.99 -26.64
CA TYR A 122 -7.65 15.63 -26.11
C TYR A 122 -8.86 15.32 -25.24
N ARG A 123 -9.20 14.03 -25.12
CA ARG A 123 -10.15 13.53 -24.12
C ARG A 123 -9.63 12.26 -23.47
N LEU A 124 -9.98 12.11 -22.20
CA LEU A 124 -9.65 10.95 -21.39
C LEU A 124 -10.72 9.87 -21.63
N VAL A 125 -10.29 8.64 -21.88
CA VAL A 125 -11.19 7.51 -22.09
C VAL A 125 -10.84 6.41 -21.11
N SER A 126 -11.83 5.97 -20.34
CA SER A 126 -11.71 4.90 -19.36
C SER A 126 -12.64 3.76 -19.75
N ILE A 127 -12.15 2.53 -19.67
CA ILE A 127 -12.89 1.31 -20.02
C ILE A 127 -12.94 0.45 -18.76
N GLY A 128 -14.13 0.34 -18.16
CA GLY A 128 -14.36 -0.41 -16.94
C GLY A 128 -14.08 -1.91 -17.09
N THR A 129 -14.01 -2.61 -15.95
CA THR A 129 -13.92 -4.07 -15.88
C THR A 129 -15.12 -4.78 -16.50
N ASP A 130 -16.27 -4.09 -16.59
CA ASP A 130 -17.49 -4.50 -17.28
C ASP A 130 -17.44 -4.31 -18.82
N GLY A 131 -16.39 -3.66 -19.33
CA GLY A 131 -16.22 -3.33 -20.74
C GLY A 131 -16.91 -2.05 -21.20
N ASN A 132 -17.62 -1.34 -20.31
CA ASN A 132 -18.25 -0.06 -20.64
C ASN A 132 -17.20 1.05 -20.76
N GLU A 133 -17.39 1.94 -21.72
CA GLU A 133 -16.47 3.04 -22.01
C GLU A 133 -17.04 4.38 -21.57
N ASP A 134 -16.32 5.03 -20.66
CA ASP A 134 -16.58 6.39 -20.22
C ASP A 134 -15.65 7.36 -20.96
N LYS A 135 -16.23 8.33 -21.67
CA LYS A 135 -15.50 9.38 -22.39
C LYS A 135 -15.65 10.72 -21.67
N GLY A 136 -14.53 11.31 -21.28
CA GLY A 136 -14.49 12.64 -20.70
C GLY A 136 -14.69 13.76 -21.72
N THR A 137 -14.85 14.99 -21.23
CA THR A 137 -14.94 16.19 -22.05
C THR A 137 -13.64 16.45 -22.82
N VAL A 138 -13.76 16.98 -24.04
CA VAL A 138 -12.62 17.43 -24.85
C VAL A 138 -11.99 18.68 -24.21
N ARG A 139 -10.69 18.62 -23.95
CA ARG A 139 -9.85 19.67 -23.36
C ARG A 139 -8.72 20.01 -24.32
N THR A 140 -7.91 21.02 -23.98
CA THR A 140 -6.74 21.40 -24.78
C THR A 140 -5.47 21.48 -23.94
N PHE A 141 -4.33 21.27 -24.59
CA PHE A 141 -3.01 21.64 -24.08
C PHE A 141 -2.14 22.16 -25.22
N SER A 142 -1.05 22.86 -24.90
CA SER A 142 -0.11 23.37 -25.90
C SER A 142 1.30 22.87 -25.61
N THR A 143 2.00 22.37 -26.63
CA THR A 143 3.42 22.05 -26.55
C THR A 143 4.25 23.32 -26.45
N LYS A 144 5.42 23.23 -25.81
CA LYS A 144 6.30 24.37 -25.54
C LYS A 144 7.67 24.16 -26.19
N PRO A 145 8.16 25.08 -27.04
CA PRO A 145 9.50 24.97 -27.58
C PRO A 145 10.54 25.21 -26.47
N TYR A 146 11.59 24.39 -26.44
CA TYR A 146 12.73 24.58 -25.56
C TYR A 146 13.84 25.39 -26.24
N GLU A 147 13.65 26.71 -26.35
CA GLU A 147 14.57 27.58 -27.12
C GLU A 147 15.99 27.69 -26.52
N LYS A 148 16.11 27.62 -25.19
CA LYS A 148 17.38 27.79 -24.46
C LYS A 148 17.90 26.52 -23.79
N ALA A 149 17.29 25.36 -24.07
CA ALA A 149 17.72 24.11 -23.45
C ALA A 149 18.99 23.57 -24.12
N VAL A 150 19.80 22.88 -23.33
CA VAL A 150 20.93 22.09 -23.81
C VAL A 150 20.39 20.73 -24.29
N ARG A 151 20.61 20.39 -25.56
CA ARG A 151 20.03 19.18 -26.17
C ARG A 151 20.92 17.97 -25.92
N VAL A 152 20.34 16.87 -25.48
CA VAL A 152 21.03 15.59 -25.31
C VAL A 152 20.50 14.61 -26.36
N PRO A 153 21.37 14.03 -27.22
CA PRO A 153 22.83 13.97 -27.12
C PRO A 153 23.59 15.02 -27.95
N ASP A 154 22.89 15.94 -28.62
CA ASP A 154 23.50 16.80 -29.65
C ASP A 154 24.56 17.77 -29.08
N ASP A 155 24.29 18.34 -27.92
CA ASP A 155 25.15 19.33 -27.25
C ASP A 155 25.98 18.72 -26.11
N VAL A 156 25.71 17.47 -25.72
CA VAL A 156 26.38 16.78 -24.58
C VAL A 156 26.90 15.42 -25.03
N LYS A 157 28.21 15.22 -24.91
CA LYS A 157 28.84 13.92 -25.19
C LYS A 157 28.57 12.92 -24.06
N GLY A 158 28.43 11.65 -24.43
CA GLY A 158 28.17 10.53 -23.52
C GLY A 158 27.92 9.24 -24.32
N PRO A 159 27.45 8.16 -23.69
CA PRO A 159 27.17 8.00 -22.26
C PRO A 159 28.42 7.72 -21.38
N PRO A 160 28.39 8.04 -20.06
CA PRO A 160 27.33 8.79 -19.38
C PRO A 160 27.34 10.26 -19.84
N TYR A 161 26.15 10.82 -20.06
CA TYR A 161 25.99 12.24 -20.37
C TYR A 161 26.14 13.06 -19.09
N VAL A 162 27.19 13.88 -19.01
CA VAL A 162 27.52 14.65 -17.81
C VAL A 162 26.85 16.02 -17.86
N LEU A 163 25.91 16.26 -16.94
CA LEU A 163 25.15 17.51 -16.84
C LEU A 163 25.80 18.41 -15.77
N ASN A 164 26.58 19.38 -16.23
CA ASN A 164 27.52 20.16 -15.40
C ASN A 164 27.32 21.68 -15.49
N GLN A 165 26.19 22.16 -16.00
CA GLN A 165 25.84 23.59 -16.05
C GLN A 165 24.77 23.90 -15.00
N ASP A 166 25.09 24.77 -14.04
CA ASP A 166 24.16 25.17 -12.98
C ASP A 166 22.93 25.89 -13.56
N GLY A 167 21.74 25.57 -13.05
CA GLY A 167 20.47 26.17 -13.48
C GLY A 167 20.02 25.78 -14.89
N ALA A 168 20.75 24.90 -15.58
CA ALA A 168 20.44 24.56 -16.96
C ALA A 168 19.25 23.60 -17.08
N VAL A 169 18.51 23.78 -18.17
CA VAL A 169 17.50 22.83 -18.64
C VAL A 169 18.14 21.97 -19.73
N TYR A 170 18.21 20.67 -19.50
CA TYR A 170 18.62 19.68 -20.48
C TYR A 170 17.39 18.97 -21.04
N VAL A 171 17.34 18.82 -22.35
CA VAL A 171 16.23 18.17 -23.05
C VAL A 171 16.76 17.00 -23.86
N VAL A 172 16.22 15.81 -23.62
CA VAL A 172 16.51 14.64 -24.46
C VAL A 172 15.74 14.79 -25.77
N THR A 173 16.40 14.60 -26.92
CA THR A 173 15.81 14.82 -28.25
C THR A 173 15.53 13.54 -29.04
N ARG A 174 15.92 12.39 -28.49
CA ARG A 174 15.74 11.06 -29.05
C ARG A 174 15.95 10.00 -27.98
N ASP A 175 15.46 8.79 -28.23
CA ASP A 175 15.75 7.66 -27.35
C ASP A 175 17.27 7.41 -27.27
N LEU A 176 17.75 7.11 -26.07
CA LEU A 176 19.16 6.92 -25.74
C LEU A 176 19.40 5.48 -25.28
N VAL A 177 20.55 4.92 -25.67
CA VAL A 177 21.02 3.62 -25.18
C VAL A 177 22.41 3.80 -24.60
N ALA A 178 22.58 3.39 -23.35
CA ALA A 178 23.83 3.41 -22.64
C ALA A 178 24.29 1.99 -22.29
N PRO A 179 25.54 1.61 -22.65
CA PRO A 179 26.11 0.31 -22.27
C PRO A 179 26.02 0.07 -20.76
N LEU A 180 26.27 1.11 -19.96
CA LEU A 180 26.25 1.04 -18.51
C LEU A 180 25.45 2.18 -17.87
N ALA A 181 26.05 3.36 -17.65
CA ALA A 181 25.37 4.50 -17.02
C ALA A 181 24.82 5.50 -18.03
N GLY A 182 23.62 6.03 -17.80
CA GLY A 182 22.97 6.99 -18.70
C GLY A 182 23.43 8.42 -18.48
N PHE A 183 23.16 8.98 -17.31
CA PHE A 183 23.47 10.37 -16.96
C PHE A 183 24.26 10.48 -15.66
N GLU A 184 25.13 11.49 -15.57
CA GLU A 184 25.68 11.97 -14.31
C GLU A 184 25.43 13.46 -14.15
N ILE A 185 24.66 13.83 -13.14
CA ILE A 185 24.28 15.22 -12.84
C ILE A 185 25.17 15.71 -11.71
N THR A 186 26.07 16.64 -12.04
CA THR A 186 27.04 17.22 -11.11
C THR A 186 26.74 18.67 -10.77
N ALA A 187 26.02 19.38 -11.64
CA ALA A 187 25.57 20.74 -11.43
C ALA A 187 24.37 20.84 -10.47
N SER A 188 24.15 22.06 -10.00
CA SER A 188 23.04 22.45 -9.12
C SER A 188 21.86 23.00 -9.92
N ASP A 189 20.65 22.79 -9.40
CA ASP A 189 19.40 23.36 -9.94
C ASP A 189 19.14 22.98 -11.40
N VAL A 190 19.51 21.75 -11.76
CA VAL A 190 19.37 21.17 -13.09
C VAL A 190 17.96 20.65 -13.30
N THR A 191 17.36 20.95 -14.46
CA THR A 191 16.20 20.19 -14.97
C THR A 191 16.63 19.29 -16.12
N LEU A 192 16.34 18.00 -16.02
CA LEU A 192 16.42 17.02 -17.10
C LEU A 192 15.00 16.64 -17.52
N ASP A 193 14.55 17.17 -18.65
CA ASP A 193 13.29 16.78 -19.29
C ASP A 193 13.60 15.80 -20.42
N PHE A 194 12.93 14.65 -20.40
CA PHE A 194 13.13 13.63 -21.43
C PHE A 194 12.34 13.89 -22.71
N ASP A 195 11.46 14.88 -22.73
CA ASP A 195 10.51 15.20 -23.81
C ASP A 195 9.80 13.97 -24.39
N GLY A 196 9.47 13.04 -23.51
CA GLY A 196 8.79 11.79 -23.82
C GLY A 196 9.68 10.66 -24.34
N HIS A 197 10.99 10.86 -24.40
CA HIS A 197 11.96 9.87 -24.84
C HIS A 197 12.36 8.88 -23.74
N THR A 198 13.00 7.79 -24.18
CA THR A 198 13.45 6.69 -23.35
C THR A 198 14.97 6.66 -23.21
N LEU A 199 15.47 6.47 -21.98
CA LEU A 199 16.82 6.01 -21.72
C LEU A 199 16.80 4.51 -21.43
N THR A 200 17.54 3.73 -22.21
CA THR A 200 17.93 2.36 -21.87
C THR A 200 19.33 2.37 -21.28
N TYR A 201 19.48 2.02 -20.00
CA TYR A 201 20.78 1.95 -19.32
C TYR A 201 21.14 0.51 -18.98
N ASN A 202 22.41 0.20 -18.69
CA ASN A 202 22.86 -1.17 -18.45
C ASN A 202 22.47 -2.11 -19.61
N ASP A 203 22.68 -1.66 -20.86
CA ASP A 203 22.44 -2.50 -22.03
C ASP A 203 23.54 -3.56 -22.26
N GLU A 204 24.66 -3.46 -21.54
CA GLU A 204 25.70 -4.47 -21.50
C GLU A 204 25.83 -5.07 -20.09
N PRO A 205 26.11 -6.38 -19.96
CA PRO A 205 26.36 -6.99 -18.67
C PRO A 205 27.53 -6.34 -17.95
N TYR A 206 27.38 -6.16 -16.64
CA TYR A 206 28.38 -5.57 -15.77
C TYR A 206 28.45 -6.29 -14.43
N GLU A 207 29.65 -6.67 -14.01
CA GLU A 207 29.90 -7.20 -12.67
C GLU A 207 30.56 -6.09 -11.83
N GLY A 208 29.74 -5.40 -11.05
CA GLY A 208 30.20 -4.36 -10.14
C GLY A 208 30.73 -4.90 -8.80
N PRO A 209 31.45 -4.06 -8.03
CA PRO A 209 31.87 -4.43 -6.67
C PRO A 209 30.65 -4.74 -5.80
N LYS A 210 30.78 -5.76 -4.93
CA LYS A 210 29.73 -6.16 -3.98
C LYS A 210 29.55 -5.15 -2.84
N GLU A 211 30.59 -4.38 -2.55
CA GLU A 211 30.57 -3.32 -1.54
C GLU A 211 29.74 -2.13 -2.03
N TRP A 212 28.61 -1.91 -1.37
CA TRP A 212 27.64 -0.87 -1.75
C TRP A 212 28.26 0.52 -1.79
N SER A 213 29.20 0.81 -0.89
CA SER A 213 29.83 2.13 -0.79
C SER A 213 30.82 2.36 -1.93
N GLU A 214 31.53 1.32 -2.38
CA GLU A 214 32.35 1.41 -3.59
C GLU A 214 31.47 1.66 -4.81
N ARG A 215 30.37 0.91 -4.93
CA ARG A 215 29.45 1.02 -6.07
C ARG A 215 28.82 2.41 -6.16
N ALA A 216 28.32 2.93 -5.03
CA ALA A 216 27.75 4.28 -4.96
C ALA A 216 28.77 5.40 -5.19
N TYR A 217 29.95 5.34 -4.54
CA TYR A 217 30.84 6.50 -4.45
C TYR A 217 31.96 6.52 -5.48
N LYS A 218 32.41 5.35 -5.96
CA LYS A 218 33.56 5.22 -6.85
C LYS A 218 33.20 4.73 -8.25
N ARG A 219 31.99 4.18 -8.44
CA ARG A 219 31.49 3.69 -9.73
C ARG A 219 30.27 4.49 -10.19
N ASN A 220 29.90 4.30 -11.45
CA ASN A 220 28.67 4.84 -12.01
C ASN A 220 28.10 3.79 -12.97
N ASP A 221 27.05 3.10 -12.51
CA ASP A 221 26.31 2.10 -13.27
C ASP A 221 24.79 2.33 -13.21
N PHE A 222 24.39 3.57 -12.91
CA PHE A 222 23.00 3.98 -12.72
C PHE A 222 22.39 4.53 -14.02
N GLY A 223 21.07 4.46 -14.14
CA GLY A 223 20.37 5.18 -15.21
C GLY A 223 20.66 6.68 -15.13
N ILE A 224 20.38 7.27 -13.97
CA ILE A 224 20.75 8.64 -13.64
C ILE A 224 21.44 8.65 -12.27
N LYS A 225 22.66 9.21 -12.22
CA LYS A 225 23.38 9.47 -10.97
C LYS A 225 23.41 10.96 -10.66
N CYS A 226 22.83 11.38 -9.54
CA CYS A 226 22.93 12.76 -9.04
C CYS A 226 24.06 12.83 -8.01
N SER A 227 25.20 13.39 -8.43
CA SER A 227 26.43 13.55 -7.62
C SER A 227 26.62 14.99 -7.11
N GLY A 228 25.85 15.95 -7.64
CA GLY A 228 25.85 17.36 -7.21
C GLY A 228 25.22 17.60 -5.84
N LYS A 229 25.09 18.89 -5.46
CA LYS A 229 24.48 19.29 -4.17
C LYS A 229 23.15 20.05 -4.31
N GLY A 230 22.92 20.71 -5.45
CA GLY A 230 21.67 21.43 -5.71
C GLY A 230 20.50 20.51 -6.03
N ARG A 231 19.31 21.09 -6.17
CA ARG A 231 18.11 20.34 -6.54
C ARG A 231 18.24 19.83 -7.98
N VAL A 232 17.72 18.64 -8.24
CA VAL A 232 17.62 18.08 -9.59
C VAL A 232 16.15 17.77 -9.87
N THR A 233 15.64 18.25 -11.00
CA THR A 233 14.31 17.87 -11.49
C THR A 233 14.43 16.92 -12.68
N ILE A 234 13.83 15.73 -12.58
CA ILE A 234 13.82 14.70 -13.64
C ILE A 234 12.37 14.50 -14.08
N ARG A 235 12.07 14.71 -15.36
CA ARG A 235 10.67 14.66 -15.81
C ARG A 235 10.42 14.09 -17.20
N ASN A 236 9.18 13.66 -17.41
CA ASN A 236 8.57 13.42 -18.71
C ASN A 236 9.31 12.39 -19.60
N GLY A 237 9.58 11.20 -19.08
CA GLY A 237 10.33 10.20 -19.83
C GLY A 237 10.21 8.78 -19.30
N CYS A 238 10.94 7.88 -19.94
CA CYS A 238 11.05 6.49 -19.53
C CYS A 238 12.53 6.13 -19.26
N ILE A 239 12.79 5.43 -18.15
CA ILE A 239 14.10 4.88 -17.83
C ILE A 239 13.96 3.36 -17.72
N VAL A 240 14.68 2.64 -18.56
CA VAL A 240 14.56 1.20 -18.71
C VAL A 240 15.93 0.54 -18.49
N GLN A 241 16.00 -0.44 -17.60
CA GLN A 241 17.16 -1.32 -17.54
C GLN A 241 17.19 -2.18 -18.82
N GLY A 242 18.32 -2.16 -19.52
CA GLY A 242 18.56 -2.86 -20.76
C GLY A 242 18.93 -4.33 -20.56
N LYS A 243 19.32 -4.97 -21.67
CA LYS A 243 19.55 -6.42 -21.71
C LYS A 243 20.72 -6.90 -20.83
N GLY A 244 21.57 -5.99 -20.35
CA GLY A 244 22.65 -6.31 -19.42
C GLY A 244 22.17 -6.90 -18.10
N SER A 245 20.94 -6.55 -17.66
CA SER A 245 20.24 -7.14 -16.50
C SER A 245 21.11 -7.34 -15.25
N SER A 246 22.09 -6.47 -15.06
CA SER A 246 23.13 -6.65 -14.06
C SER A 246 22.55 -6.47 -12.67
N ALA A 247 23.04 -7.23 -11.69
CA ALA A 247 22.54 -7.18 -10.34
C ALA A 247 23.05 -5.94 -9.59
N GLY A 248 22.25 -5.40 -8.68
CA GLY A 248 22.71 -4.45 -7.67
C GLY A 248 23.51 -5.16 -6.56
N THR A 249 23.76 -4.44 -5.46
CA THR A 249 24.29 -5.02 -4.23
C THR A 249 23.16 -5.49 -3.32
N GLN A 250 23.47 -6.28 -2.29
CA GLN A 250 22.46 -6.82 -1.36
C GLN A 250 21.59 -5.74 -0.68
N VAL A 251 22.04 -4.48 -0.64
CA VAL A 251 21.29 -3.34 -0.08
C VAL A 251 20.51 -2.54 -1.13
N GLY A 252 20.34 -3.10 -2.32
CA GLY A 252 19.58 -2.47 -3.40
C GLY A 252 20.31 -1.37 -4.15
N ILE A 253 21.61 -1.15 -3.91
CA ILE A 253 22.41 -0.09 -4.56
C ILE A 253 23.22 -0.65 -5.73
N GLY A 254 23.20 0.04 -6.87
CA GLY A 254 23.87 -0.33 -8.12
C GLY A 254 22.85 -0.69 -9.18
N CYS A 255 23.06 -0.24 -10.41
CA CYS A 255 22.09 -0.41 -11.51
C CYS A 255 20.67 0.12 -11.19
N ASN A 256 20.53 1.06 -10.23
CA ASN A 256 19.27 1.74 -9.98
C ASN A 256 18.90 2.62 -11.20
N PRO A 257 17.62 2.70 -11.59
CA PRO A 257 17.16 3.69 -12.56
C PRO A 257 17.56 5.12 -12.18
N VAL A 258 17.38 5.48 -10.90
CA VAL A 258 17.78 6.79 -10.37
C VAL A 258 18.48 6.60 -9.02
N TYR A 259 19.67 7.18 -8.90
CA TYR A 259 20.42 7.25 -7.65
C TYR A 259 20.79 8.70 -7.37
N SER A 260 20.58 9.16 -6.14
CA SER A 260 21.07 10.47 -5.68
C SER A 260 21.99 10.31 -4.48
N ARG A 261 23.05 11.13 -4.44
CA ARG A 261 23.94 11.31 -3.29
C ARG A 261 23.90 12.76 -2.82
N GLY A 262 22.95 13.06 -1.94
CA GLY A 262 22.83 14.35 -1.26
C GLY A 262 22.04 15.41 -2.01
N ALA A 263 21.92 15.31 -3.34
CA ALA A 263 21.09 16.21 -4.14
C ALA A 263 19.59 15.91 -3.95
N PRO A 264 18.77 16.88 -3.48
CA PRO A 264 17.31 16.72 -3.48
C PRO A 264 16.80 16.46 -4.89
N VAL A 265 15.96 15.43 -5.07
CA VAL A 265 15.40 15.08 -6.37
C VAL A 265 13.91 15.38 -6.41
N THR A 266 13.48 16.09 -7.45
CA THR A 266 12.09 16.19 -7.85
C THR A 266 11.88 15.32 -9.08
N MET A 267 10.98 14.34 -9.02
CA MET A 267 10.71 13.42 -10.11
C MET A 267 9.23 13.43 -10.46
N GLU A 268 8.90 13.72 -11.73
CA GLU A 268 7.52 13.90 -12.18
C GLU A 268 7.26 13.36 -13.59
N GLY A 269 6.13 12.68 -13.82
CA GLY A 269 5.78 12.17 -15.15
C GLY A 269 6.75 11.11 -15.70
N MET A 270 7.50 10.44 -14.82
CA MET A 270 8.50 9.43 -15.19
C MET A 270 7.92 8.02 -15.15
N GLU A 271 8.40 7.15 -16.04
CA GLU A 271 8.18 5.70 -15.97
C GLU A 271 9.53 5.00 -15.77
N LEU A 272 9.68 4.23 -14.67
CA LEU A 272 10.92 3.52 -14.32
C LEU A 272 10.68 2.01 -14.39
N ILE A 273 11.52 1.31 -15.15
CA ILE A 273 11.41 -0.13 -15.40
C ILE A 273 12.77 -0.79 -15.18
N TRP A 274 12.83 -1.79 -14.31
CA TRP A 274 14.08 -2.53 -14.02
C TRP A 274 13.80 -3.99 -13.70
N HIS A 275 14.81 -4.86 -13.78
CA HIS A 275 14.63 -6.31 -13.62
C HIS A 275 15.80 -7.09 -13.01
N GLY A 276 17.00 -6.52 -12.92
CA GLY A 276 18.16 -7.20 -12.31
C GLY A 276 17.93 -7.57 -10.85
N ALA A 277 18.71 -8.52 -10.35
CA ALA A 277 18.64 -8.98 -8.95
C ALA A 277 19.09 -7.88 -7.98
N ASP A 278 18.45 -7.80 -6.80
CA ASP A 278 18.86 -6.89 -5.72
C ASP A 278 19.00 -5.42 -6.13
N ILE A 279 18.02 -4.87 -6.87
CA ILE A 279 17.99 -3.47 -7.31
C ILE A 279 16.77 -2.75 -6.74
N SER A 280 17.01 -1.64 -6.06
CA SER A 280 15.97 -0.67 -5.74
C SER A 280 15.69 0.27 -6.93
N GLY A 281 14.50 0.85 -7.03
CA GLY A 281 14.14 1.75 -8.12
C GLY A 281 14.84 3.12 -8.01
N ALA A 282 14.19 4.06 -7.30
CA ALA A 282 14.79 5.35 -6.98
C ALA A 282 15.43 5.30 -5.59
N PHE A 283 16.75 5.55 -5.52
CA PHE A 283 17.50 5.47 -4.26
C PHE A 283 18.13 6.82 -3.91
N PHE A 284 17.62 7.49 -2.87
CA PHE A 284 18.01 8.84 -2.48
C PHE A 284 18.89 8.82 -1.22
N HIS A 285 20.19 8.70 -1.44
CA HIS A 285 21.17 8.66 -0.37
C HIS A 285 21.46 10.07 0.15
N TRP A 286 21.12 10.35 1.41
CA TRP A 286 21.35 11.59 2.16
C TRP A 286 20.70 12.85 1.58
N ALA A 287 19.89 12.70 0.55
CA ALA A 287 19.10 13.79 -0.01
C ALA A 287 17.85 13.98 0.85
N GLY A 288 17.71 15.14 1.49
CA GLY A 288 16.43 15.54 2.07
C GLY A 288 15.58 16.27 1.03
N ASP A 289 14.27 16.39 1.27
CA ASP A 289 13.36 17.17 0.43
C ASP A 289 13.23 16.66 -1.01
N ASN A 290 13.21 15.33 -1.13
CA ASN A 290 12.87 14.68 -2.37
C ASN A 290 11.34 14.73 -2.56
N GLN A 291 10.93 14.99 -3.79
CA GLN A 291 9.53 15.10 -4.18
C GLN A 291 9.32 14.13 -5.34
N VAL A 292 8.58 13.06 -5.14
CA VAL A 292 8.31 12.08 -6.19
C VAL A 292 6.82 11.99 -6.38
N HIS A 293 6.35 12.46 -7.53
CA HIS A 293 4.92 12.49 -7.80
C HIS A 293 4.60 12.19 -9.24
N TYR A 294 3.39 11.71 -9.53
CA TYR A 294 2.95 11.48 -10.90
C TYR A 294 3.88 10.52 -11.68
N CYS A 295 4.54 9.58 -10.99
CA CYS A 295 5.46 8.62 -11.60
C CYS A 295 4.89 7.20 -11.60
N VAL A 296 5.37 6.39 -12.55
CA VAL A 296 5.06 4.98 -12.70
C VAL A 296 6.32 4.15 -12.43
N PHE A 297 6.17 3.10 -11.62
CA PHE A 297 7.26 2.17 -11.33
C PHE A 297 6.84 0.74 -11.65
N ASP A 298 7.64 0.02 -12.45
CA ASP A 298 7.41 -1.38 -12.83
C ASP A 298 8.69 -2.19 -12.55
N ASP A 299 8.83 -2.67 -11.32
CA ASP A 299 9.84 -3.66 -10.98
C ASP A 299 9.46 -5.01 -11.62
N ARG A 300 10.30 -5.51 -12.51
CA ARG A 300 10.12 -6.79 -13.22
C ARG A 300 11.02 -7.91 -12.72
N GLY A 301 11.88 -7.65 -11.74
CA GLY A 301 12.77 -8.68 -11.21
C GLY A 301 12.14 -9.48 -10.09
N THR A 302 12.72 -10.64 -9.80
CA THR A 302 12.16 -11.62 -8.86
C THR A 302 13.12 -12.01 -7.75
N VAL A 303 14.40 -11.67 -7.89
CA VAL A 303 15.47 -12.10 -6.97
C VAL A 303 15.70 -11.06 -5.89
N VAL A 304 15.68 -11.53 -4.65
CA VAL A 304 16.08 -10.84 -3.41
C VAL A 304 16.99 -11.80 -2.64
N THR A 305 18.31 -11.57 -2.65
CA THR A 305 19.28 -12.47 -2.01
C THR A 305 19.42 -12.24 -0.52
N ASN A 306 19.15 -11.01 -0.05
CA ASN A 306 19.16 -10.68 1.37
C ASN A 306 17.92 -9.86 1.76
N ARG A 307 16.87 -10.56 2.19
CA ARG A 307 15.61 -9.91 2.58
C ARG A 307 15.74 -8.92 3.75
N HIS A 308 16.82 -8.96 4.51
CA HIS A 308 17.03 -8.03 5.63
C HIS A 308 17.47 -6.64 5.16
N GLN A 309 17.91 -6.51 3.90
CA GLN A 309 18.58 -5.32 3.38
C GLN A 309 17.71 -4.47 2.44
N ALA A 310 16.38 -4.66 2.46
CA ALA A 310 15.37 -3.80 1.80
C ALA A 310 15.63 -3.54 0.30
N ILE A 311 14.99 -4.31 -0.57
CA ILE A 311 14.91 -4.02 -2.01
C ILE A 311 13.60 -3.29 -2.29
N SER A 312 13.70 -2.03 -2.73
CA SER A 312 12.61 -1.07 -2.58
C SER A 312 12.32 -0.31 -3.88
N THR A 313 11.06 0.04 -4.15
CA THR A 313 10.71 0.93 -5.27
C THR A 313 11.31 2.32 -5.08
N ILE A 314 11.12 2.89 -3.88
CA ILE A 314 11.72 4.16 -3.45
C ILE A 314 12.33 3.95 -2.08
N ASP A 315 13.60 4.32 -1.92
CA ASP A 315 14.30 4.22 -0.63
C ASP A 315 15.44 5.25 -0.55
N GLY A 316 16.18 5.18 0.55
CA GLY A 316 17.23 6.09 0.93
C GLY A 316 17.18 6.35 2.42
N ASN A 317 18.26 6.91 2.96
CA ASN A 317 18.26 7.46 4.32
C ASN A 317 17.91 8.96 4.36
N GLY A 318 17.63 9.55 3.19
CA GLY A 318 16.95 10.82 3.05
C GLY A 318 15.48 10.77 3.49
N TRP A 319 14.77 11.88 3.30
CA TRP A 319 13.32 11.91 3.43
C TRP A 319 12.67 12.33 2.11
N THR A 320 11.51 11.75 1.84
CA THR A 320 10.84 11.85 0.55
C THR A 320 9.36 12.02 0.76
N ASP A 321 8.76 12.92 -0.02
CA ASP A 321 7.33 13.07 -0.17
C ASP A 321 6.88 12.37 -1.46
N CYS A 322 5.90 11.48 -1.33
CA CYS A 322 5.40 10.65 -2.42
C CYS A 322 3.92 10.91 -2.64
N HIS A 323 3.54 11.44 -3.80
CA HIS A 323 2.14 11.76 -4.13
C HIS A 323 1.72 11.21 -5.49
N TRP A 324 0.53 10.62 -5.59
CA TRP A 324 -0.05 10.26 -6.90
C TRP A 324 0.83 9.35 -7.78
N ASN A 325 1.65 8.50 -7.18
CA ASN A 325 2.47 7.54 -7.92
C ASN A 325 1.72 6.23 -8.13
N LEU A 326 1.99 5.57 -9.26
CA LEU A 326 1.55 4.21 -9.54
C LEU A 326 2.75 3.25 -9.50
N VAL A 327 2.85 2.47 -8.43
CA VAL A 327 3.78 1.34 -8.34
C VAL A 327 3.08 0.10 -8.87
N ARG A 328 3.20 -0.16 -10.19
CA ARG A 328 2.57 -1.30 -10.87
C ARG A 328 3.03 -2.65 -10.31
N ARG A 329 4.26 -2.69 -9.78
CA ARG A 329 4.81 -3.83 -9.05
C ARG A 329 6.00 -3.40 -8.21
N THR A 330 6.09 -3.96 -7.00
CA THR A 330 7.34 -4.09 -6.24
C THR A 330 7.57 -5.56 -5.85
N ARG A 331 8.80 -6.05 -5.99
CA ARG A 331 9.15 -7.43 -5.61
C ARG A 331 9.31 -7.63 -4.10
N GLN A 332 9.54 -6.56 -3.34
CA GLN A 332 9.68 -6.65 -1.89
C GLN A 332 9.09 -5.42 -1.21
N GLN A 333 9.74 -4.25 -1.28
CA GLN A 333 9.29 -3.05 -0.57
C GLN A 333 8.89 -1.93 -1.53
N GLY A 334 7.80 -1.22 -1.22
CA GLY A 334 7.31 -0.12 -2.04
C GLY A 334 8.00 1.19 -1.67
N LEU A 335 7.30 2.01 -0.89
CA LEU A 335 7.73 3.35 -0.49
C LEU A 335 8.35 3.32 0.91
N MET A 336 9.67 3.46 0.97
CA MET A 336 10.45 3.35 2.21
C MET A 336 11.03 4.69 2.62
N ASN A 337 11.09 4.93 3.93
CA ASN A 337 11.65 6.16 4.53
C ASN A 337 11.00 7.46 4.05
N VAL A 338 9.74 7.38 3.61
CA VAL A 338 8.90 8.52 3.23
C VAL A 338 8.40 9.28 4.47
N VAL A 339 8.14 10.58 4.35
CA VAL A 339 7.50 11.36 5.42
C VAL A 339 6.06 11.69 5.04
N GLN A 340 5.81 12.09 3.80
CA GLN A 340 4.46 12.11 3.22
C GLN A 340 4.31 10.99 2.19
N ALA A 341 3.24 10.21 2.30
CA ALA A 341 2.81 9.25 1.28
C ALA A 341 1.31 9.37 1.09
N GLU A 342 0.89 10.06 0.05
CA GLU A 342 -0.52 10.39 -0.17
C GLU A 342 -0.99 10.02 -1.58
N GLU A 343 -2.20 9.47 -1.70
CA GLU A 343 -2.82 9.17 -2.99
C GLU A 343 -2.02 8.23 -3.92
N ASN A 344 -1.09 7.44 -3.37
CA ASN A 344 -0.34 6.48 -4.15
C ASN A 344 -1.14 5.19 -4.37
N GLU A 345 -0.90 4.53 -5.49
CA GLU A 345 -1.44 3.20 -5.80
C GLU A 345 -0.29 2.20 -5.93
N ILE A 346 -0.29 1.14 -5.10
CA ILE A 346 0.86 0.25 -4.93
C ILE A 346 0.44 -1.21 -5.05
N TYR A 347 1.18 -1.98 -5.85
CA TYR A 347 1.01 -3.42 -6.01
C TYR A 347 2.25 -4.18 -5.54
N ILE A 348 2.10 -4.97 -4.49
CA ILE A 348 3.15 -5.79 -3.90
C ILE A 348 3.05 -7.20 -4.50
N ASP A 349 4.11 -7.66 -5.17
CA ASP A 349 4.32 -9.07 -5.51
C ASP A 349 5.48 -9.57 -4.65
N SER A 350 5.16 -9.92 -3.41
CA SER A 350 6.12 -10.25 -2.36
C SER A 350 6.94 -11.49 -2.74
N CYS A 351 8.20 -11.29 -3.12
CA CYS A 351 9.19 -12.35 -3.35
C CYS A 351 9.96 -12.75 -2.08
N ALA A 352 9.82 -12.00 -0.99
CA ALA A 352 10.49 -12.28 0.27
C ALA A 352 9.67 -11.83 1.48
N THR A 353 10.00 -12.38 2.65
CA THR A 353 9.47 -11.95 3.94
C THR A 353 9.73 -10.46 4.21
N ASN A 354 8.80 -9.79 4.91
CA ASN A 354 8.83 -8.35 5.22
C ASN A 354 8.70 -7.45 3.97
N SER A 355 7.74 -7.79 3.11
CA SER A 355 7.43 -7.01 1.92
C SER A 355 6.40 -5.92 2.24
N PHE A 356 6.90 -4.71 2.55
CA PHE A 356 6.10 -3.57 2.98
C PHE A 356 5.69 -2.70 1.78
N GLY A 357 4.40 -2.36 1.66
CA GLY A 357 3.93 -1.38 0.68
C GLY A 357 4.42 0.03 1.01
N ILE A 358 4.20 0.47 2.25
CA ILE A 358 4.68 1.76 2.78
C ILE A 358 5.29 1.56 4.15
N ARG A 359 6.49 2.11 4.35
CA ARG A 359 7.11 2.27 5.68
C ARG A 359 7.67 3.68 5.84
N PRO A 360 7.02 4.54 6.64
CA PRO A 360 7.48 5.91 6.85
C PRO A 360 8.77 6.00 7.66
N SER A 361 9.48 7.11 7.49
CA SER A 361 10.69 7.44 8.24
C SER A 361 10.37 7.84 9.67
N ASN A 362 10.97 7.14 10.63
CA ASN A 362 10.98 7.50 12.04
C ASN A 362 12.23 8.31 12.44
N ARG A 363 13.03 8.76 11.46
CA ARG A 363 14.34 9.40 11.68
C ARG A 363 14.44 10.80 11.10
N ALA A 364 13.53 11.16 10.20
CA ALA A 364 13.56 12.44 9.50
C ALA A 364 13.30 13.65 10.42
N GLY A 365 12.71 13.43 11.61
CA GLY A 365 12.28 14.52 12.49
C GLY A 365 11.16 15.37 11.87
N LYS A 366 10.43 14.82 10.89
CA LYS A 366 9.33 15.47 10.17
C LYS A 366 8.01 14.81 10.54
N ARG A 367 6.92 15.59 10.47
CA ARG A 367 5.57 15.03 10.57
C ARG A 367 5.40 13.94 9.52
N VAL A 368 4.81 12.83 9.92
CA VAL A 368 4.54 11.69 9.05
C VAL A 368 3.06 11.63 8.71
N GLN A 369 2.75 11.48 7.43
CA GLN A 369 1.38 11.25 6.94
C GLN A 369 1.38 10.14 5.90
N VAL A 370 0.55 9.13 6.13
CA VAL A 370 0.25 8.08 5.16
C VAL A 370 -1.25 8.13 4.91
N ALA A 371 -1.67 8.75 3.81
CA ALA A 371 -3.09 9.04 3.61
C ALA A 371 -3.63 8.67 2.23
N VAL A 372 -4.84 8.12 2.20
CA VAL A 372 -5.62 7.89 0.96
C VAL A 372 -4.87 7.03 -0.10
N ASN A 373 -3.94 6.20 0.34
CA ASN A 373 -3.25 5.28 -0.56
C ASN A 373 -4.11 4.04 -0.83
N ARG A 374 -3.95 3.46 -2.02
CA ARG A 374 -4.49 2.14 -2.37
C ARG A 374 -3.35 1.14 -2.48
N ILE A 375 -3.34 0.14 -1.61
CA ILE A 375 -2.25 -0.83 -1.52
C ILE A 375 -2.82 -2.23 -1.67
N PHE A 376 -2.38 -2.96 -2.69
CA PHE A 376 -2.78 -4.33 -2.95
C PHE A 376 -1.56 -5.23 -2.91
N GLY A 377 -1.64 -6.38 -2.24
CA GLY A 377 -0.46 -7.24 -2.08
C GLY A 377 -0.75 -8.73 -2.12
N ILE A 378 0.05 -9.45 -2.91
CA ILE A 378 0.11 -10.91 -2.91
C ILE A 378 1.55 -11.41 -2.72
N GLY A 379 1.74 -12.73 -2.63
CA GLY A 379 3.06 -13.37 -2.57
C GLY A 379 3.38 -13.94 -1.19
N GLU A 380 4.67 -13.95 -0.83
CA GLU A 380 5.19 -14.62 0.36
C GLU A 380 4.69 -14.01 1.68
N HIS A 381 4.80 -12.69 1.81
CA HIS A 381 4.47 -11.97 3.03
C HIS A 381 4.12 -10.51 2.70
N PRO A 382 3.02 -10.27 1.96
CA PRO A 382 2.57 -8.92 1.67
C PRO A 382 2.10 -8.22 2.94
N VAL A 383 2.68 -7.05 3.20
CA VAL A 383 2.31 -6.15 4.29
C VAL A 383 2.01 -4.78 3.71
N GLY A 384 0.82 -4.25 3.95
CA GLY A 384 0.44 -2.94 3.39
C GLY A 384 1.25 -1.79 3.98
N ILE A 385 1.00 -1.47 5.24
CA ILE A 385 1.63 -0.35 5.97
C ILE A 385 2.38 -0.89 7.19
N ALA A 386 3.63 -0.48 7.36
CA ALA A 386 4.44 -0.85 8.50
C ALA A 386 5.00 0.38 9.23
N MET A 387 4.77 0.47 10.54
CA MET A 387 5.26 1.56 11.38
C MET A 387 6.08 1.03 12.54
N PHE A 388 7.32 1.51 12.68
CA PHE A 388 8.28 1.04 13.67
C PHE A 388 9.04 2.21 14.30
N GLY A 389 9.24 2.16 15.62
CA GLY A 389 9.98 3.17 16.39
C GLY A 389 9.20 4.45 16.68
N VAL A 390 9.91 5.52 17.04
CA VAL A 390 9.28 6.75 17.56
C VAL A 390 8.97 7.72 16.43
N TYR A 391 7.70 8.06 16.28
CA TYR A 391 7.29 9.10 15.34
C TYR A 391 7.03 10.42 16.07
N PRO A 392 7.14 11.57 15.38
CA PRO A 392 6.66 12.83 15.92
C PRO A 392 5.17 12.75 16.26
N GLN A 393 4.74 13.55 17.24
CA GLN A 393 3.32 13.65 17.57
C GLN A 393 2.50 14.01 16.31
N CYS A 394 1.30 13.44 16.23
CA CYS A 394 0.40 13.58 15.08
C CYS A 394 0.89 12.85 13.80
N ALA A 395 1.72 11.82 13.92
CA ALA A 395 1.93 10.87 12.83
C ALA A 395 0.64 10.13 12.53
N SER A 396 0.16 10.25 11.29
CA SER A 396 -1.19 9.82 10.90
C SER A 396 -1.15 8.79 9.79
N VAL A 397 -1.98 7.76 9.93
CA VAL A 397 -2.30 6.79 8.90
C VAL A 397 -3.81 6.84 8.69
N ALA A 398 -4.25 7.54 7.64
CA ALA A 398 -5.66 7.90 7.49
C ALA A 398 -6.26 7.63 6.11
N GLY A 399 -7.46 7.05 6.05
CA GLY A 399 -8.20 6.92 4.78
C GLY A 399 -7.59 5.97 3.76
N ASN A 400 -6.63 5.12 4.15
CA ASN A 400 -5.99 4.18 3.22
C ASN A 400 -6.90 2.97 2.95
N GLN A 401 -6.84 2.46 1.73
CA GLN A 401 -7.41 1.17 1.34
C GLN A 401 -6.28 0.17 1.18
N VAL A 402 -6.29 -0.90 1.98
CA VAL A 402 -5.25 -1.93 1.94
C VAL A 402 -5.89 -3.29 1.80
N GLU A 403 -5.42 -4.06 0.84
CA GLU A 403 -5.90 -5.40 0.56
C GLU A 403 -4.73 -6.38 0.36
N VAL A 404 -4.65 -7.44 1.17
CA VAL A 404 -3.51 -8.36 1.12
C VAL A 404 -3.87 -9.84 1.26
N LYS A 405 -3.16 -10.71 0.54
CA LYS A 405 -3.28 -12.17 0.62
C LYS A 405 -1.91 -12.84 0.49
N CYS A 406 -1.52 -13.68 1.45
CA CYS A 406 -0.37 -14.55 1.25
C CYS A 406 -0.73 -15.65 0.25
N THR A 407 -0.01 -15.74 -0.87
CA THR A 407 -0.29 -16.68 -1.97
C THR A 407 0.90 -17.54 -2.37
N ARG A 408 2.06 -17.34 -1.73
CA ARG A 408 3.31 -18.04 -2.03
C ARG A 408 3.99 -18.48 -0.74
N SER A 409 4.60 -19.66 -0.75
CA SER A 409 5.47 -20.09 0.34
C SER A 409 6.85 -19.44 0.19
N GLY A 410 7.39 -18.92 1.28
CA GLY A 410 8.78 -18.49 1.39
C GLY A 410 9.73 -19.60 1.81
N THR A 411 11.03 -19.34 1.68
CA THR A 411 12.09 -20.26 2.13
C THR A 411 12.23 -20.31 3.65
N GLU A 412 12.04 -19.18 4.35
CA GLU A 412 12.34 -19.09 5.78
C GLU A 412 11.17 -19.47 6.69
N TYR A 413 9.97 -18.96 6.40
CA TYR A 413 8.80 -19.14 7.26
C TYR A 413 7.66 -19.89 6.57
N GLY A 414 7.89 -20.41 5.36
CA GLY A 414 6.83 -20.99 4.54
C GLY A 414 5.77 -19.95 4.21
N TYR A 415 4.50 -20.29 4.43
CA TYR A 415 3.38 -19.34 4.30
C TYR A 415 3.34 -18.39 5.50
N THR A 416 4.14 -17.32 5.44
CA THR A 416 4.32 -16.36 6.53
C THR A 416 3.03 -15.64 6.93
N GLY A 417 2.12 -15.48 5.96
CA GLY A 417 0.85 -14.78 6.13
C GLY A 417 0.87 -13.36 5.60
N SER A 418 -0.20 -12.61 5.86
CA SER A 418 -0.38 -11.23 5.37
C SER A 418 -0.87 -10.29 6.47
N ALA A 419 -0.61 -8.99 6.30
CA ALA A 419 -1.09 -7.94 7.20
C ALA A 419 -1.39 -6.63 6.46
N CYS A 420 -2.50 -5.98 6.75
CA CYS A 420 -2.77 -4.64 6.22
C CYS A 420 -1.93 -3.59 6.95
N PHE A 421 -1.87 -3.70 8.26
CA PHE A 421 -1.08 -2.83 9.13
C PHE A 421 -0.19 -3.66 10.05
N ARG A 422 1.06 -3.21 10.25
CA ARG A 422 2.03 -3.92 11.08
C ARG A 422 2.86 -3.01 11.98
N THR A 423 2.90 -3.33 13.28
CA THR A 423 3.88 -2.78 14.24
C THR A 423 4.35 -3.87 15.22
N THR A 424 5.27 -4.71 14.77
CA THR A 424 5.72 -5.89 15.53
C THR A 424 6.93 -5.65 16.42
N TRP A 425 7.61 -4.52 16.27
CA TRP A 425 8.84 -4.17 16.97
C TRP A 425 8.70 -2.91 17.82
N GLY A 426 7.46 -2.55 18.13
CA GLY A 426 7.10 -1.30 18.79
C GLY A 426 7.08 -0.10 17.85
N ALA A 427 6.19 0.82 18.19
CA ALA A 427 6.14 2.16 17.66
C ALA A 427 5.50 3.08 18.70
N ASP A 428 5.72 4.38 18.58
CA ASP A 428 5.14 5.37 19.48
C ASP A 428 4.51 6.52 18.69
N ASN A 429 3.52 7.18 19.29
CA ASN A 429 2.72 8.25 18.72
C ASN A 429 1.94 7.84 17.45
N LEU A 430 1.33 6.65 17.46
CA LEU A 430 0.53 6.18 16.33
C LEU A 430 -0.92 6.69 16.38
N HIS A 431 -1.38 7.30 15.28
CA HIS A 431 -2.80 7.54 15.04
C HIS A 431 -3.22 6.92 13.70
N VAL A 432 -4.04 5.86 13.76
CA VAL A 432 -4.48 5.07 12.61
C VAL A 432 -5.99 5.14 12.50
N GLU A 433 -6.51 5.93 11.56
CA GLU A 433 -7.94 6.22 11.52
C GLU A 433 -8.60 6.11 10.14
N CYS A 434 -9.89 5.77 10.13
CA CYS A 434 -10.71 5.79 8.92
C CYS A 434 -10.13 4.98 7.74
N ASN A 435 -9.32 3.95 8.01
CA ASN A 435 -8.77 3.09 6.97
C ASN A 435 -9.72 1.92 6.68
N THR A 436 -9.67 1.42 5.45
CA THR A 436 -10.30 0.16 5.05
C THR A 436 -9.22 -0.89 4.85
N PHE A 437 -9.21 -1.91 5.71
CA PHE A 437 -8.23 -2.97 5.73
C PHE A 437 -8.91 -4.32 5.46
N THR A 438 -8.56 -4.95 4.35
CA THR A 438 -9.06 -6.26 3.95
C THR A 438 -7.91 -7.26 3.85
N ALA A 439 -7.93 -8.33 4.63
CA ALA A 439 -6.92 -9.38 4.50
C ALA A 439 -7.54 -10.76 4.30
N TYR A 440 -6.92 -11.56 3.44
CA TYR A 440 -7.37 -12.91 3.15
C TYR A 440 -6.40 -13.94 3.70
N ALA A 441 -6.97 -14.95 4.36
CA ALA A 441 -6.26 -16.15 4.79
C ALA A 441 -6.72 -17.33 3.95
N ASP A 442 -5.81 -18.24 3.63
CA ASP A 442 -6.13 -19.44 2.86
C ASP A 442 -5.28 -20.64 3.29
N MET A 443 -5.55 -21.79 2.69
CA MET A 443 -4.79 -23.01 2.85
C MET A 443 -4.11 -23.37 1.53
N TYR A 444 -2.81 -23.64 1.57
CA TYR A 444 -2.03 -24.09 0.42
C TYR A 444 -1.20 -25.30 0.81
N ASP A 445 -1.30 -26.39 0.06
CA ASP A 445 -0.58 -27.65 0.35
C ASP A 445 -0.81 -28.13 1.81
N ALA A 446 -2.06 -28.04 2.28
CA ALA A 446 -2.47 -28.31 3.66
C ALA A 446 -1.78 -27.43 4.74
N LYS A 447 -1.07 -26.38 4.36
CA LYS A 447 -0.45 -25.39 5.26
C LYS A 447 -1.29 -24.13 5.32
N VAL A 448 -1.37 -23.55 6.51
CA VAL A 448 -2.15 -22.33 6.77
C VAL A 448 -1.36 -21.10 6.36
N ALA A 449 -1.87 -20.33 5.41
CA ALA A 449 -1.46 -18.95 5.15
C ALA A 449 -2.37 -18.00 5.94
N LYS A 450 -1.92 -17.61 7.13
CA LYS A 450 -2.74 -16.80 8.05
C LYS A 450 -2.86 -15.35 7.58
N ALA A 451 -3.95 -14.68 7.95
CA ALA A 451 -4.05 -13.23 7.88
C ALA A 451 -4.07 -12.65 9.30
N ARG A 452 -3.21 -11.67 9.55
CA ARG A 452 -3.26 -10.82 10.74
C ARG A 452 -3.47 -9.40 10.26
N CYS A 453 -4.72 -9.02 9.99
CA CYS A 453 -5.01 -7.79 9.26
C CYS A 453 -4.43 -6.55 9.94
N VAL A 454 -4.69 -6.40 11.25
CA VAL A 454 -3.98 -5.46 12.11
C VAL A 454 -3.04 -6.26 13.01
N TRP A 455 -1.76 -6.34 12.64
CA TRP A 455 -0.73 -7.12 13.32
C TRP A 455 0.15 -6.25 14.21
N VAL A 456 -0.18 -6.18 15.50
CA VAL A 456 0.30 -5.08 16.34
C VAL A 456 0.72 -5.51 17.74
N GLY A 457 1.63 -4.73 18.31
CA GLY A 457 1.95 -4.72 19.73
C GLY A 457 2.91 -3.58 20.04
N LEU A 458 2.78 -3.03 21.25
CA LEU A 458 3.64 -1.97 21.76
C LEU A 458 4.48 -2.55 22.91
N PRO A 459 5.56 -3.31 22.61
CA PRO A 459 6.50 -3.77 23.62
C PRO A 459 7.25 -2.59 24.24
N HIS A 460 7.87 -2.83 25.38
CA HIS A 460 8.92 -1.95 25.86
C HIS A 460 10.09 -1.96 24.87
N PHE A 461 10.59 -0.79 24.50
CA PHE A 461 11.72 -0.71 23.58
C PHE A 461 12.59 0.52 23.83
N THR A 462 13.88 0.38 23.54
CA THR A 462 14.80 1.53 23.49
C THR A 462 14.97 1.93 22.02
N PRO A 463 14.61 3.16 21.63
CA PRO A 463 14.80 3.64 20.26
C PRO A 463 16.27 3.54 19.83
N LYS A 464 16.52 3.26 18.55
CA LYS A 464 17.89 3.21 18.02
C LYS A 464 18.59 4.56 18.24
N GLY A 465 19.69 4.57 18.99
CA GLY A 465 20.43 5.78 19.37
C GLY A 465 19.90 6.49 20.63
N GLY A 466 18.83 5.98 21.24
CA GLY A 466 18.32 6.45 22.53
C GLY A 466 18.97 5.73 23.72
N THR A 467 18.87 6.34 24.89
CA THR A 467 19.37 5.78 26.17
C THR A 467 18.25 5.44 27.16
N LYS A 468 17.00 5.81 26.85
CA LYS A 468 15.82 5.58 27.68
C LYS A 468 14.86 4.60 27.01
N GLU A 469 14.45 3.60 27.77
CA GLU A 469 13.40 2.67 27.38
C GLU A 469 12.04 3.37 27.42
N ILE A 470 11.23 3.16 26.38
CA ILE A 470 9.84 3.60 26.31
C ILE A 470 8.98 2.45 26.78
N ARG A 471 8.18 2.69 27.84
CA ARG A 471 7.27 1.68 28.43
C ARG A 471 5.79 1.98 28.22
N ASN A 472 5.49 3.21 27.81
CA ASN A 472 4.14 3.76 27.73
C ASN A 472 3.79 4.19 26.30
N ALA A 473 4.39 3.52 25.30
CA ALA A 473 4.20 3.82 23.88
C ALA A 473 2.71 3.86 23.51
N GLN A 474 2.33 4.82 22.68
CA GLN A 474 0.94 5.15 22.40
C GLN A 474 0.54 4.74 20.99
N GLY A 475 -0.64 4.13 20.86
CA GLY A 475 -1.24 3.85 19.58
C GLY A 475 -2.75 3.81 19.62
N VAL A 476 -3.38 4.64 18.79
CA VAL A 476 -4.85 4.71 18.67
C VAL A 476 -5.27 4.28 17.27
N PHE A 477 -6.16 3.29 17.22
CA PHE A 477 -6.79 2.79 16.00
C PHE A 477 -8.28 3.17 16.05
N ALA A 478 -8.70 4.16 15.26
CA ALA A 478 -10.03 4.76 15.37
C ALA A 478 -10.84 4.64 14.08
N ASN A 479 -12.13 4.28 14.18
CA ASN A 479 -13.07 4.35 13.06
C ASN A 479 -12.62 3.58 11.79
N ASN A 480 -11.81 2.53 11.93
CA ASN A 480 -11.37 1.73 10.80
C ASN A 480 -12.40 0.64 10.47
N ILE A 481 -12.44 0.25 9.21
CA ILE A 481 -13.12 -0.96 8.74
C ILE A 481 -12.06 -2.03 8.55
N ILE A 482 -12.16 -3.11 9.33
CA ILE A 482 -11.19 -4.20 9.37
C ILE A 482 -11.93 -5.47 9.00
N ARG A 483 -11.70 -5.99 7.79
CA ARG A 483 -12.34 -7.21 7.29
C ARG A 483 -11.32 -8.31 7.06
N THR A 484 -11.54 -9.49 7.65
CA THR A 484 -10.66 -10.65 7.48
C THR A 484 -11.38 -11.91 7.08
N ILE A 485 -11.03 -12.39 5.89
CA ILE A 485 -11.74 -13.48 5.24
C ILE A 485 -10.82 -14.69 5.14
N GLY A 486 -11.15 -15.73 5.90
CA GLY A 486 -10.50 -17.02 5.84
C GLY A 486 -11.32 -18.00 5.03
N ARG A 487 -10.67 -18.69 4.09
CA ARG A 487 -11.25 -19.83 3.35
C ARG A 487 -10.65 -21.13 3.87
N ASN A 488 -11.37 -22.25 3.70
CA ASN A 488 -10.84 -23.59 3.98
C ASN A 488 -10.34 -23.80 5.42
N GLY A 489 -10.94 -23.11 6.40
CA GLY A 489 -10.53 -23.15 7.82
C GLY A 489 -9.25 -22.36 8.13
N ALA A 490 -8.82 -21.48 7.22
CA ALA A 490 -7.64 -20.63 7.42
C ALA A 490 -7.87 -19.57 8.51
N LYS A 491 -6.78 -19.23 9.21
CA LYS A 491 -6.81 -18.34 10.37
C LYS A 491 -6.81 -16.88 9.94
N ALA A 492 -8.00 -16.28 9.92
CA ALA A 492 -8.24 -14.89 9.53
C ALA A 492 -8.47 -13.98 10.75
N GLY A 493 -7.40 -13.43 11.32
CA GLY A 493 -7.47 -12.56 12.50
C GLY A 493 -7.62 -11.08 12.14
N GLY A 494 -8.68 -10.43 12.65
CA GLY A 494 -8.96 -9.00 12.46
C GLY A 494 -7.96 -8.10 13.18
N ILE A 495 -8.17 -7.87 14.47
CA ILE A 495 -7.24 -7.17 15.36
C ILE A 495 -6.38 -8.22 16.09
N CYS A 496 -5.10 -8.29 15.74
CA CYS A 496 -4.15 -9.25 16.31
C CYS A 496 -3.15 -8.54 17.20
N VAL A 497 -3.44 -8.51 18.51
CA VAL A 497 -2.51 -8.05 19.55
C VAL A 497 -1.62 -9.23 19.92
N VAL A 498 -0.57 -9.45 19.13
CA VAL A 498 0.26 -10.67 19.20
C VAL A 498 1.76 -10.38 19.18
N CYS A 499 2.18 -9.14 19.43
CA CYS A 499 3.57 -8.70 19.28
C CYS A 499 4.15 -8.16 20.57
N LEU A 500 4.01 -8.94 21.65
CA LEU A 500 4.52 -8.56 22.98
C LEU A 500 3.96 -7.21 23.42
N ASN A 501 2.65 -7.01 23.28
CA ASN A 501 2.06 -5.74 23.72
C ASN A 501 2.19 -5.64 25.24
N GLU A 502 2.95 -4.65 25.73
CA GLU A 502 3.13 -4.38 27.16
C GLU A 502 2.54 -3.02 27.55
N SER A 503 2.30 -2.13 26.58
CA SER A 503 1.72 -0.82 26.83
C SER A 503 0.19 -0.87 27.06
N PRO A 504 -0.33 -0.14 28.07
CA PRO A 504 -1.76 0.11 28.30
C PRO A 504 -2.34 1.23 27.43
N ASN A 505 -1.52 1.82 26.57
CA ASN A 505 -1.90 2.93 25.68
C ASN A 505 -2.13 2.47 24.23
N LEU A 506 -2.31 1.16 24.02
CA LEU A 506 -2.83 0.62 22.76
C LEU A 506 -4.36 0.60 22.81
N ILE A 507 -5.01 1.40 21.98
CA ILE A 507 -6.46 1.66 22.03
C ILE A 507 -7.08 1.44 20.65
N PHE A 508 -8.15 0.65 20.59
CA PHE A 508 -9.01 0.44 19.43
C PHE A 508 -10.38 1.04 19.73
N VAL A 509 -10.76 2.09 19.00
CA VAL A 509 -11.98 2.84 19.26
C VAL A 509 -12.90 2.91 18.03
N ARG A 510 -14.17 2.54 18.19
CA ARG A 510 -15.21 2.66 17.13
C ARG A 510 -14.84 2.02 15.79
N ASN A 511 -14.05 0.94 15.80
CA ASN A 511 -13.77 0.18 14.59
C ASN A 511 -14.92 -0.77 14.28
N SER A 512 -15.14 -1.04 13.00
CA SER A 512 -16.01 -2.11 12.51
C SER A 512 -15.13 -3.27 12.08
N VAL A 513 -15.20 -4.38 12.81
CA VAL A 513 -14.29 -5.52 12.63
C VAL A 513 -15.09 -6.74 12.21
N PHE A 514 -14.80 -7.27 11.04
CA PHE A 514 -15.43 -8.43 10.43
C PHE A 514 -14.39 -9.54 10.33
N SER A 515 -14.76 -10.76 10.72
CA SER A 515 -13.85 -11.89 10.65
C SER A 515 -14.58 -13.21 10.52
N THR A 516 -14.04 -14.12 9.71
CA THR A 516 -14.49 -15.52 9.66
C THR A 516 -13.89 -16.41 10.74
N TRP A 517 -12.84 -15.96 11.44
CA TRP A 517 -12.12 -16.78 12.42
C TRP A 517 -11.95 -16.10 13.79
N ALA A 518 -11.35 -14.92 13.84
CA ALA A 518 -11.22 -14.16 15.09
C ALA A 518 -11.23 -12.64 14.88
N ASN A 519 -12.16 -11.94 15.53
CA ASN A 519 -12.16 -10.47 15.48
C ASN A 519 -11.01 -9.90 16.31
N VAL A 520 -10.77 -10.45 17.49
CA VAL A 520 -9.68 -10.07 18.39
C VAL A 520 -8.86 -11.31 18.74
N LEU A 521 -7.58 -11.28 18.39
CA LEU A 521 -6.60 -12.30 18.76
C LEU A 521 -5.64 -11.72 19.81
N LEU A 522 -5.72 -12.26 21.03
CA LEU A 522 -4.89 -11.90 22.18
C LEU A 522 -3.85 -13.00 22.40
N GLY A 523 -2.74 -12.90 21.67
CA GLY A 523 -1.63 -13.84 21.73
C GLY A 523 -1.76 -15.06 20.80
N ASP A 524 -0.65 -15.35 20.11
CA ASP A 524 -0.46 -16.53 19.26
C ASP A 524 1.01 -17.01 19.29
N GLU A 525 1.47 -17.77 18.29
CA GLU A 525 2.87 -18.19 18.22
C GLU A 525 3.89 -17.06 18.05
N TYR A 526 3.45 -15.87 17.62
CA TYR A 526 4.32 -14.73 17.39
C TYR A 526 4.61 -13.95 18.68
N GLY A 527 3.69 -13.98 19.64
CA GLY A 527 3.85 -13.24 20.89
C GLY A 527 2.55 -13.10 21.67
N HIS A 528 2.63 -12.34 22.76
CA HIS A 528 1.59 -12.25 23.78
C HIS A 528 0.98 -10.83 23.85
N ALA A 529 -0.10 -10.68 24.60
CA ALA A 529 -0.75 -9.41 24.93
C ALA A 529 -0.80 -9.23 26.46
N GLY A 530 0.17 -8.52 27.04
CA GLY A 530 0.25 -8.30 28.50
C GLY A 530 -0.18 -6.89 28.94
N GLY A 531 -0.24 -5.95 28.00
CA GLY A 531 -0.48 -4.54 28.28
C GLY A 531 -1.92 -4.10 28.45
N TYR A 532 -2.92 -5.01 28.49
CA TYR A 532 -4.33 -4.62 28.62
C TYR A 532 -4.80 -3.63 27.54
N ALA A 533 -4.63 -3.99 26.27
CA ALA A 533 -5.11 -3.18 25.15
C ALA A 533 -6.62 -2.89 25.29
N LYS A 534 -7.03 -1.67 24.96
CA LYS A 534 -8.39 -1.18 25.19
C LYS A 534 -9.21 -1.26 23.91
N PHE A 535 -10.41 -1.80 24.01
CA PHE A 535 -11.38 -1.93 22.93
C PHE A 535 -12.64 -1.16 23.34
N VAL A 536 -12.87 0.00 22.74
CA VAL A 536 -13.90 0.96 23.14
C VAL A 536 -14.90 1.21 22.00
N GLY A 537 -16.16 0.86 22.19
CA GLY A 537 -17.23 1.19 21.23
C GLY A 537 -17.07 0.55 19.85
N ASN A 538 -16.32 -0.54 19.71
CA ASN A 538 -16.16 -1.24 18.44
C ASN A 538 -17.38 -2.12 18.15
N THR A 539 -17.60 -2.41 16.87
CA THR A 539 -18.60 -3.39 16.42
C THR A 539 -17.88 -4.60 15.85
N PHE A 540 -18.09 -5.77 16.45
CA PHE A 540 -17.49 -7.03 16.03
C PHE A 540 -18.51 -7.91 15.32
N TRP A 541 -18.26 -8.23 14.06
CA TRP A 541 -19.11 -9.07 13.22
C TRP A 541 -18.47 -10.44 12.99
N ARG A 542 -19.24 -11.49 13.24
CA ARG A 542 -18.96 -12.82 12.68
C ARG A 542 -19.40 -12.82 11.22
N GLU A 543 -18.48 -13.14 10.33
CA GLU A 543 -18.79 -13.46 8.93
C GLU A 543 -18.66 -14.96 8.69
N GLY A 544 -19.60 -15.55 7.95
CA GLY A 544 -19.59 -16.98 7.65
C GLY A 544 -19.82 -17.89 8.87
N ASN A 545 -19.60 -19.18 8.66
CA ASN A 545 -20.08 -20.24 9.54
C ASN A 545 -18.98 -21.14 10.13
N ASP A 546 -17.70 -20.71 10.11
CA ASP A 546 -16.60 -21.51 10.68
C ASP A 546 -16.91 -21.88 12.14
N PRO A 547 -16.96 -23.18 12.52
CA PRO A 547 -17.25 -23.61 13.89
C PRO A 547 -16.16 -23.22 14.89
N ASN A 548 -14.94 -22.95 14.41
CA ASN A 548 -13.81 -22.49 15.22
C ASN A 548 -13.79 -20.97 15.42
N TYR A 549 -14.75 -20.24 14.84
CA TYR A 549 -14.84 -18.79 15.02
C TYR A 549 -14.95 -18.42 16.51
N ARG A 550 -14.17 -17.44 16.93
CA ARG A 550 -14.23 -16.82 18.26
C ARG A 550 -14.11 -15.32 18.12
N THR A 551 -15.03 -14.56 18.68
CA THR A 551 -14.93 -13.10 18.71
C THR A 551 -13.64 -12.66 19.41
N ILE A 552 -13.31 -13.28 20.56
CA ILE A 552 -12.07 -13.04 21.31
C ILE A 552 -11.36 -14.37 21.49
N LEU A 553 -10.11 -14.44 21.04
CA LEU A 553 -9.34 -15.68 21.02
C LEU A 553 -7.95 -15.50 21.62
N GLN A 554 -7.58 -16.39 22.53
CA GLN A 554 -6.21 -16.69 22.90
C GLN A 554 -5.81 -18.03 22.27
N GLN A 555 -4.86 -18.00 21.34
CA GLN A 555 -4.46 -19.23 20.65
C GLN A 555 -3.55 -20.11 21.53
N ARG A 556 -2.64 -19.51 22.30
CA ARG A 556 -1.67 -20.22 23.16
C ARG A 556 -1.92 -19.92 24.64
N GLY A 557 -1.93 -20.97 25.48
CA GLY A 557 -1.92 -20.81 26.94
C GLY A 557 -0.52 -20.52 27.48
N ARG A 558 -0.43 -20.22 28.78
CA ARG A 558 0.81 -19.89 29.52
C ARG A 558 1.55 -18.66 29.02
N ILE A 559 0.86 -17.80 28.28
CA ILE A 559 1.34 -16.49 27.89
C ILE A 559 0.27 -15.45 28.25
N PRO A 560 0.66 -14.20 28.57
CA PRO A 560 -0.31 -13.15 28.82
C PRO A 560 -1.25 -12.94 27.62
N ALA A 561 -2.55 -12.93 27.88
CA ALA A 561 -3.56 -12.59 26.88
C ALA A 561 -4.61 -11.68 27.51
N THR A 562 -4.33 -10.39 27.48
CA THR A 562 -5.05 -9.35 28.23
C THR A 562 -5.76 -8.35 27.34
N GLY A 563 -6.92 -7.87 27.79
CA GLY A 563 -7.68 -6.83 27.08
C GLY A 563 -8.84 -6.25 27.90
N VAL A 564 -9.15 -4.98 27.67
CA VAL A 564 -10.25 -4.26 28.32
C VAL A 564 -11.30 -3.89 27.29
N PHE A 565 -12.55 -4.26 27.51
CA PHE A 565 -13.66 -4.08 26.57
C PHE A 565 -14.73 -3.19 27.19
N PHE A 566 -15.02 -2.04 26.56
CA PHE A 566 -16.03 -1.09 27.04
C PHE A 566 -16.97 -0.67 25.90
N GLY A 567 -18.28 -0.85 26.08
CA GLY A 567 -19.31 -0.37 25.15
C GLY A 567 -19.27 -0.99 23.75
N ASN A 568 -18.67 -2.18 23.56
CA ASN A 568 -18.59 -2.84 22.26
C ASN A 568 -19.88 -3.59 21.90
N GLN A 569 -20.15 -3.73 20.61
CA GLN A 569 -21.27 -4.49 20.05
C GLN A 569 -20.77 -5.79 19.41
N PHE A 570 -21.56 -6.87 19.52
CA PHE A 570 -21.19 -8.21 19.07
C PHE A 570 -22.27 -8.80 18.16
N MET A 571 -22.08 -8.67 16.85
CA MET A 571 -23.05 -8.97 15.81
C MET A 571 -22.77 -10.30 15.09
N THR A 572 -23.79 -10.82 14.41
CA THR A 572 -23.74 -12.05 13.61
C THR A 572 -24.76 -11.95 12.47
N GLU A 573 -24.47 -12.53 11.31
CA GLU A 573 -25.42 -12.60 10.18
C GLU A 573 -26.63 -13.50 10.50
N ASP A 574 -26.46 -14.46 11.40
CA ASP A 574 -27.53 -15.34 11.87
C ASP A 574 -28.27 -14.73 13.09
N VAL A 575 -29.45 -14.16 12.84
CA VAL A 575 -30.36 -13.57 13.84
C VAL A 575 -31.05 -14.62 14.73
N SER A 576 -31.03 -15.91 14.37
CA SER A 576 -31.61 -16.98 15.20
C SER A 576 -30.77 -17.28 16.46
N TYR A 577 -29.58 -16.69 16.55
CA TYR A 577 -28.60 -16.87 17.62
C TYR A 577 -28.67 -15.81 18.74
N TRP A 578 -29.79 -15.10 18.86
CA TRP A 578 -30.04 -14.11 19.92
C TRP A 578 -31.02 -14.67 20.97
N PRO A 579 -30.77 -14.55 22.30
CA PRO A 579 -29.80 -13.67 22.95
C PRO A 579 -28.58 -14.39 23.55
N LEU A 580 -27.45 -13.67 23.54
CA LEU A 580 -26.26 -13.80 24.38
C LEU A 580 -26.26 -14.96 25.41
N ARG A 581 -25.84 -16.16 24.99
CA ARG A 581 -25.21 -17.14 25.89
C ARG A 581 -23.80 -17.46 25.38
N THR A 582 -22.86 -17.26 26.29
CA THR A 582 -21.51 -16.73 26.09
C THR A 582 -20.39 -17.77 25.99
N SER A 583 -20.68 -19.07 26.02
CA SER A 583 -19.63 -20.10 26.16
C SER A 583 -18.84 -20.39 24.88
N GLY A 584 -19.31 -19.97 23.70
CA GLY A 584 -18.70 -20.32 22.41
C GLY A 584 -17.97 -19.19 21.67
N ARG A 585 -18.03 -17.93 22.14
CA ARG A 585 -17.47 -16.77 21.42
C ARG A 585 -16.15 -16.24 21.98
N ILE A 586 -15.81 -16.64 23.21
CA ILE A 586 -14.56 -16.26 23.87
C ILE A 586 -13.83 -17.56 24.20
N THR A 587 -12.56 -17.64 23.79
CA THR A 587 -11.67 -18.72 24.21
C THR A 587 -10.44 -18.10 24.85
N LEU A 588 -10.35 -18.23 26.17
CA LEU A 588 -9.14 -17.94 26.95
C LEU A 588 -8.54 -19.24 27.45
N ARG A 589 -7.23 -19.24 27.63
CA ARG A 589 -6.42 -20.35 28.16
C ARG A 589 -5.70 -19.83 29.41
N GLU A 590 -4.91 -20.70 30.04
CA GLU A 590 -4.02 -20.31 31.14
C GLU A 590 -3.24 -19.02 30.79
N GLY A 591 -3.24 -18.02 31.69
CA GLY A 591 -2.63 -16.71 31.46
C GLY A 591 -3.48 -15.68 30.72
N GLY A 592 -4.70 -16.04 30.30
CA GLY A 592 -5.66 -15.12 29.70
C GLY A 592 -6.55 -14.43 30.73
N GLU A 593 -6.68 -13.12 30.61
CA GLU A 593 -7.51 -12.29 31.48
C GLU A 593 -8.12 -11.14 30.68
N ILE A 594 -9.44 -11.08 30.59
CA ILE A 594 -10.12 -9.96 29.94
C ILE A 594 -11.09 -9.29 30.90
N VAL A 595 -11.19 -7.98 30.80
CA VAL A 595 -12.07 -7.16 31.63
C VAL A 595 -13.16 -6.57 30.75
N PHE A 596 -14.42 -6.82 31.10
CA PHE A 596 -15.55 -6.10 30.52
C PHE A 596 -15.93 -4.96 31.46
N GLN A 597 -15.96 -3.74 30.93
CA GLN A 597 -16.38 -2.54 31.63
C GLN A 597 -17.71 -2.06 31.07
N MET A 598 -18.54 -1.47 31.93
CA MET A 598 -19.79 -0.83 31.55
C MET A 598 -19.92 0.51 32.26
N LEU A 599 -20.58 1.48 31.62
CA LEU A 599 -20.84 2.77 32.25
C LEU A 599 -21.97 2.58 33.27
N LEU A 600 -21.67 2.80 34.54
CA LEU A 600 -22.68 2.87 35.60
C LEU A 600 -23.04 4.34 35.81
N SER A 601 -24.23 4.75 35.34
CA SER A 601 -24.79 6.06 35.62
C SER A 601 -25.74 5.95 36.81
N ILE A 602 -25.46 6.69 37.89
CA ILE A 602 -26.27 6.69 39.12
C ILE A 602 -26.92 8.06 39.26
N PHE A 603 -28.24 8.09 39.24
CA PHE A 603 -29.04 9.29 39.47
C PHE A 603 -29.65 9.20 40.87
N VAL A 604 -29.40 10.20 41.72
CA VAL A 604 -30.01 10.30 43.04
C VAL A 604 -31.03 11.43 43.01
N GLN A 605 -32.29 11.10 43.28
CA GLN A 605 -33.41 12.03 43.25
C GLN A 605 -34.19 11.96 44.57
N ASP A 606 -34.84 13.06 44.93
CA ASP A 606 -35.78 13.11 46.04
C ASP A 606 -37.14 12.45 45.68
N ALA A 607 -38.07 12.42 46.63
CA ALA A 607 -39.41 11.85 46.42
C ALA A 607 -40.24 12.58 45.34
N ASN A 608 -39.83 13.79 44.94
CA ASN A 608 -40.49 14.60 43.90
C ASN A 608 -39.76 14.51 42.55
N GLY A 609 -38.72 13.68 42.42
CA GLY A 609 -37.94 13.51 41.21
C GLY A 609 -36.87 14.59 40.96
N GLN A 610 -36.58 15.46 41.94
CA GLN A 610 -35.53 16.46 41.83
C GLN A 610 -34.16 15.86 42.15
N SER A 611 -33.15 16.16 41.33
CA SER A 611 -31.77 15.70 41.56
C SER A 611 -31.21 16.22 42.89
N LEU A 612 -30.68 15.31 43.71
CA LEU A 612 -30.00 15.64 44.98
C LEU A 612 -28.51 15.91 44.70
N GLY A 613 -28.12 17.18 44.70
CA GLY A 613 -26.77 17.63 44.34
C GLY A 613 -25.66 17.30 45.35
N ASP A 614 -26.02 16.90 46.56
CA ASP A 614 -25.12 16.59 47.69
C ASP A 614 -25.16 15.11 48.11
N ALA A 615 -25.80 14.26 47.32
CA ALA A 615 -25.91 12.83 47.62
C ALA A 615 -24.54 12.14 47.62
N ARG A 616 -24.20 11.48 48.73
CA ARG A 616 -23.04 10.59 48.80
C ARG A 616 -23.42 9.19 48.31
N ILE A 617 -22.87 8.81 47.16
CA ILE A 617 -23.03 7.47 46.60
C ILE A 617 -21.83 6.62 47.02
N VAL A 618 -22.08 5.47 47.65
CA VAL A 618 -21.06 4.45 47.92
C VAL A 618 -21.40 3.23 47.07
N VAL A 619 -20.55 2.92 46.09
CA VAL A 619 -20.63 1.68 45.31
C VAL A 619 -19.64 0.70 45.94
N SER A 620 -20.14 -0.35 46.57
CA SER A 620 -19.33 -1.44 47.13
C SER A 620 -19.56 -2.71 46.32
N ASP A 621 -18.49 -3.45 46.01
CA ASP A 621 -18.59 -4.81 45.50
C ASP A 621 -19.07 -5.72 46.65
N SER A 622 -20.03 -6.61 46.39
CA SER A 622 -20.61 -7.46 47.43
C SER A 622 -19.82 -8.76 47.61
N ARG A 623 -18.49 -8.72 47.50
CA ARG A 623 -17.61 -9.89 47.60
C ARG A 623 -16.53 -9.69 48.64
#